data_AF-A0A1V4QUK5-F1
#
_entry.id   AF-A0A1V4QUK5-F1
#
_cell.length_a   1.000
_cell.length_b   1.000
_cell.length_c   1.000
_cell.angle_alpha   90.00
_cell.angle_beta   90.00
_cell.angle_gamma   90.00
#
_symmetry.space_group_name_H-M   'P 1'
#
loop_
_entity.id
_entity.type
_entity.pdbx_description
1 polymer ?
#
loop_
_entity_poly.entity_id
_entity_poly.type
_entity_poly.pdbx_seq_one_letter_code
_entity_poly.pdbx_strand_id
1 'polypeptide(L)'
;MITLGRHMAETLRRHLADWGDVPLYVIDNWADTDFIRPLAKADNPFARRHGLVDKFVVSYSGAFGATHDMESIVAAAEALLDLPDVHFLLIGGGTRQREVSEVVA
;
A
#
# COMPACT_ATOMS: atom_id res chain seq x y z
N MET A 1 -0.95 -6.03 26.97
CA MET A 1 -1.54 -5.62 25.68
C MET A 1 -0.49 -5.66 24.60
N ILE A 2 -0.87 -6.06 23.38
CA ILE A 2 0.04 -6.14 22.22
C ILE A 2 -0.53 -5.25 21.12
N THR A 3 0.33 -4.55 20.39
CA THR A 3 -0.05 -3.75 19.23
C THR A 3 1.01 -3.82 18.14
N LEU A 4 0.62 -3.44 16.91
CA LEU A 4 1.43 -3.63 15.70
C LEU A 4 2.35 -2.46 15.36
N GLY A 5 2.31 -1.38 16.14
CA GLY A 5 3.16 -0.23 15.85
C GLY A 5 3.18 0.83 16.95
N ARG A 6 4.21 1.67 16.88
CA ARG A 6 4.47 2.73 17.87
C ARG A 6 3.35 3.76 17.99
N HIS A 7 2.74 4.15 16.87
CA HIS A 7 1.64 5.12 16.89
C HIS A 7 0.41 4.58 17.63
N MET A 8 0.02 3.33 17.37
CA MET A 8 -1.09 2.72 18.10
C MET A 8 -0.74 2.50 19.57
N ALA A 9 0.52 2.18 19.89
CA ALA A 9 0.99 2.10 21.27
C ALA A 9 0.80 3.42 22.04
N GLU A 10 1.10 4.55 21.41
CA GLU A 10 0.88 5.88 21.99
C GLU A 10 -0.60 6.17 22.21
N THR A 11 -1.45 5.85 21.23
CA THR A 11 -2.92 5.97 21.37
C THR A 11 -3.43 5.12 22.52
N LEU A 12 -3.02 3.85 22.61
CA LEU A 12 -3.44 2.94 23.67
C LEU A 12 -2.97 3.41 25.06
N ARG A 13 -1.73 3.92 25.21
CA ARG A 13 -1.26 4.47 26.49
C ARG A 13 -2.16 5.60 27.00
N ARG A 14 -2.69 6.45 26.11
CA ARG A 14 -3.61 7.53 26.49
C ARG A 14 -4.95 6.98 26.97
N HIS A 15 -5.49 5.97 26.28
CA HIS A 15 -6.79 5.37 26.63
C HIS A 15 -6.73 4.46 27.87
N LEU A 16 -5.55 3.93 28.21
CA LEU A 16 -5.34 3.03 29.34
C LEU A 16 -4.81 3.74 30.59
N ALA A 17 -4.67 5.08 30.58
CA ALA A 17 -4.10 5.82 31.70
C ALA A 17 -4.82 5.56 33.03
N ASP A 18 -6.15 5.38 32.99
CA ASP A 18 -6.99 5.13 34.17
C ASP A 18 -7.01 3.65 34.60
N TRP A 19 -6.40 2.76 33.81
CA TRP A 19 -6.43 1.31 34.02
C TRP A 19 -5.24 0.81 34.86
N GLY A 20 -4.41 1.74 35.34
CA GLY A 20 -3.17 1.43 36.08
C GLY A 20 -2.01 1.04 35.17
N ASP A 21 -1.03 0.33 35.72
CA ASP A 21 0.14 -0.13 34.97
C ASP A 21 -0.22 -1.33 34.10
N VAL A 22 -0.67 -1.06 32.86
CA VAL A 22 -0.97 -2.09 31.86
C VAL A 22 0.27 -2.31 30.98
N PRO A 23 0.92 -3.50 31.04
CA PRO A 23 2.06 -3.79 30.18
C PRO A 23 1.67 -3.72 28.71
N LEU A 24 2.42 -2.94 27.93
CA LEU A 24 2.19 -2.74 26.50
C LEU A 24 3.44 -3.11 25.71
N TYR A 25 3.27 -4.04 24.76
CA TYR A 25 4.33 -4.51 23.87
C TYR A 25 3.99 -4.18 22.42
N VAL A 26 5.00 -3.74 21.67
CA VAL A 26 4.87 -3.55 20.22
C VAL A 26 5.50 -4.74 19.53
N ILE A 27 4.73 -5.41 18.69
CA ILE A 27 5.19 -6.50 17.82
C ILE A 27 4.81 -6.09 16.41
N ASP A 28 5.77 -5.59 15.64
CA ASP A 28 5.53 -5.11 14.29
C ASP A 28 5.02 -6.25 13.37
N ASN A 29 4.29 -5.87 12.32
CA ASN A 29 3.94 -6.82 11.27
C ASN A 29 5.22 -7.39 10.63
N TRP A 30 5.18 -8.67 10.30
CA TRP A 30 6.26 -9.38 9.63
C TRP A 30 5.76 -10.00 8.33
N ALA A 31 6.71 -10.35 7.46
CA ALA A 31 6.45 -11.12 6.25
C ALA A 31 7.44 -12.27 6.17
N ASP A 32 7.02 -13.38 5.57
CA ASP A 32 7.92 -14.47 5.21
C ASP A 32 8.88 -13.99 4.11
N THR A 33 10.16 -13.83 4.44
CA THR A 33 11.20 -13.34 3.52
C THR A 33 11.75 -14.41 2.60
N ASP A 34 11.49 -15.70 2.87
CA ASP A 34 11.82 -16.79 1.95
C ASP A 34 10.80 -16.82 0.81
N PHE A 35 9.54 -16.52 1.13
CA PHE A 35 8.45 -16.37 0.17
C PHE A 35 8.46 -15.01 -0.55
N ILE A 36 8.43 -13.90 0.21
CA ILE A 36 8.43 -12.52 -0.31
C ILE A 36 9.87 -12.00 -0.35
N ARG A 37 10.47 -12.08 -1.53
CA ARG A 37 11.84 -11.62 -1.77
C ARG A 37 11.96 -10.85 -3.07
N PRO A 38 12.95 -9.96 -3.19
CA PRO A 38 13.23 -9.29 -4.44
C PRO A 38 13.48 -10.29 -5.56
N LEU A 39 12.86 -10.07 -6.71
CA LEU A 39 13.12 -10.79 -7.95
C LEU A 39 13.49 -9.78 -9.02
N ALA A 40 14.41 -10.16 -9.90
CA ALA A 40 14.62 -9.38 -11.13
C ALA A 40 13.30 -9.31 -11.89
N LYS A 41 13.01 -8.15 -12.49
CA LYS A 41 11.71 -7.91 -13.13
C LYS A 41 11.44 -8.88 -14.29
N ALA A 42 12.50 -9.28 -14.99
CA ALA A 42 12.46 -10.30 -16.04
C ALA A 42 12.05 -11.69 -15.53
N ASP A 43 12.34 -12.00 -14.27
CA ASP A 43 12.01 -13.29 -13.63
C ASP A 43 10.67 -13.25 -12.88
N ASN A 44 10.07 -12.07 -12.72
CA ASN A 44 8.80 -11.90 -12.01
C ASN A 44 7.63 -12.42 -12.86
N PRO A 45 6.94 -13.51 -12.47
CA PRO A 45 5.86 -14.10 -13.27
C PRO A 45 4.66 -13.17 -13.47
N PHE A 46 4.38 -12.31 -12.48
CA PHE A 46 3.32 -11.31 -12.57
C PHE A 46 3.69 -10.23 -13.59
N ALA A 47 4.91 -9.69 -13.53
CA ALA A 47 5.37 -8.69 -14.49
C ALA A 47 5.34 -9.21 -15.93
N ARG A 48 5.78 -10.46 -16.15
CA ARG A 48 5.73 -11.10 -17.48
C ARG A 48 4.31 -11.27 -17.99
N ARG A 49 3.41 -11.80 -17.14
CA ARG A 49 2.00 -12.03 -17.50
C ARG A 49 1.28 -10.76 -17.93
N HIS A 50 1.61 -9.63 -17.31
CA HIS A 50 0.96 -8.35 -17.54
C HIS A 50 1.76 -7.42 -18.47
N GLY A 51 2.82 -7.92 -19.13
CA GLY A 51 3.61 -7.13 -20.08
C GLY A 51 4.34 -5.93 -19.45
N LEU A 52 4.71 -6.03 -18.18
CA LEU A 52 5.27 -4.94 -17.36
C LEU A 52 6.80 -4.93 -17.31
N VAL A 53 7.46 -5.94 -17.89
CA VAL A 53 8.91 -6.18 -17.75
C VAL A 53 9.73 -4.95 -18.16
N ASP A 54 9.40 -4.34 -19.30
CA ASP A 54 10.16 -3.23 -19.88
C ASP A 54 9.60 -1.84 -19.51
N LYS A 55 8.64 -1.78 -18.59
CA LYS A 55 7.93 -0.54 -18.21
C LYS A 55 8.44 0.00 -16.88
N PHE A 56 8.44 1.31 -16.67
CA PHE A 56 8.60 1.85 -15.33
C PHE A 56 7.24 1.84 -14.63
N VAL A 57 7.08 1.01 -13.60
CA VAL A 57 5.78 0.78 -12.95
C VAL A 57 5.76 1.38 -11.55
N VAL A 58 4.84 2.31 -11.32
CA VAL A 58 4.45 2.79 -9.99
C VAL A 58 3.24 1.99 -9.57
N SER A 59 3.35 1.17 -8.52
CA SER A 59 2.27 0.27 -8.11
C SER A 59 1.71 0.62 -6.74
N TYR A 60 0.38 0.56 -6.64
CA TYR A 60 -0.35 0.51 -5.39
C TYR A 60 -1.10 -0.81 -5.32
N SER A 61 -1.01 -1.51 -4.19
CA SER A 61 -1.77 -2.73 -3.91
C SER A 61 -2.44 -2.61 -2.56
N GLY A 62 -3.76 -2.47 -2.55
CA GLY A 62 -4.52 -2.20 -1.33
C GLY A 62 -5.98 -1.90 -1.59
N ALA A 63 -6.77 -1.77 -0.51
CA ALA A 63 -8.19 -1.45 -0.64
C ALA A 63 -8.38 0.01 -1.11
N PHE A 64 -9.33 0.25 -2.00
CA PHE A 64 -9.73 1.61 -2.43
C PHE A 64 -10.78 2.17 -1.47
N GLY A 65 -10.40 2.26 -0.19
CA GLY A 65 -11.26 2.66 0.91
C GLY A 65 -11.04 4.11 1.37
N ALA A 66 -11.92 4.62 2.21
CA ALA A 66 -11.88 6.02 2.69
C ALA A 66 -10.63 6.37 3.50
N THR A 67 -9.98 5.39 4.12
CA THR A 67 -8.73 5.58 4.88
C THR A 67 -7.48 5.55 4.00
N HIS A 68 -7.63 5.24 2.72
CA HIS A 68 -6.55 5.28 1.75
C HIS A 68 -6.73 6.52 0.88
N ASP A 69 -5.67 7.33 0.82
CA ASP A 69 -5.65 8.58 0.07
C ASP A 69 -5.49 8.31 -1.42
N MET A 70 -6.57 7.82 -2.03
CA MET A 70 -6.62 7.54 -3.47
C MET A 70 -6.55 8.84 -4.30
N GLU A 71 -6.96 9.99 -3.75
CA GLU A 71 -6.91 11.29 -4.46
C GLU A 71 -5.48 11.66 -4.78
N SER A 72 -4.58 11.55 -3.79
CA SER A 72 -3.16 11.82 -4.01
C SER A 72 -2.55 10.90 -5.07
N ILE A 73 -2.96 9.63 -5.10
CA ILE A 73 -2.48 8.67 -6.11
C ILE A 73 -2.99 9.04 -7.51
N VAL A 74 -4.27 9.36 -7.62
CA VAL A 74 -4.90 9.77 -8.89
C VAL A 74 -4.29 11.08 -9.39
N ALA A 75 -4.17 12.09 -8.53
CA ALA A 75 -3.56 13.37 -8.88
C ALA A 75 -2.10 13.22 -9.32
N ALA A 76 -1.34 12.31 -8.70
CA ALA A 76 0.02 11.99 -9.14
C ALA A 76 0.04 11.30 -10.51
N ALA A 77 -0.92 10.42 -10.80
CA ALA A 77 -1.06 9.81 -12.12
C ALA A 77 -1.42 10.85 -13.20
N GLU A 78 -2.38 11.73 -12.91
CA GLU A 78 -2.78 12.84 -13.79
C GLU A 78 -1.61 13.78 -14.09
N ALA A 79 -0.84 14.17 -13.06
CA ALA A 79 0.31 15.05 -13.20
C ALA A 79 1.45 14.45 -14.05
N LEU A 80 1.46 13.13 -14.25
CA LEU A 80 2.49 12.41 -15.00
C LEU A 80 1.97 11.79 -16.30
N LEU A 81 0.76 12.16 -16.75
CA LEU A 81 0.16 11.65 -18.00
C LEU A 81 1.04 11.89 -19.24
N ASP A 82 1.78 13.00 -19.26
CA ASP A 82 2.67 13.36 -20.37
C ASP A 82 4.01 12.59 -20.36
N LEU A 83 4.25 11.73 -19.36
CA LEU A 83 5.43 10.85 -19.28
C LEU A 83 5.06 9.42 -19.69
N PRO A 84 5.17 9.06 -20.98
CA PRO A 84 4.69 7.77 -21.49
C PRO A 84 5.43 6.57 -20.91
N ASP A 85 6.63 6.77 -20.34
CA ASP A 85 7.43 5.70 -19.74
C ASP A 85 6.93 5.28 -18.35
N VAL A 86 6.13 6.13 -17.68
CA VAL A 86 5.61 5.87 -16.34
C VAL A 86 4.24 5.20 -16.44
N HIS A 87 4.07 4.08 -15.75
CA HIS A 87 2.82 3.33 -15.75
C HIS A 87 2.33 3.12 -14.32
N PHE A 88 1.13 3.62 -14.04
CA PHE A 88 0.46 3.41 -12.76
C PHE A 88 -0.30 2.09 -12.77
N LEU A 89 0.00 1.19 -11.83
CA LEU A 89 -0.68 -0.09 -11.64
C LEU A 89 -1.37 -0.12 -10.27
N LEU A 90 -2.69 0.04 -10.28
CA LEU A 90 -3.51 0.10 -9.08
C LEU A 90 -4.29 -1.22 -8.91
N ILE A 91 -3.89 -2.04 -7.93
CA ILE A 91 -4.45 -3.36 -7.67
C ILE A 91 -5.30 -3.28 -6.41
N GLY A 92 -6.61 -3.48 -6.55
CA GLY A 92 -7.53 -3.40 -5.44
C GLY A 92 -8.98 -3.26 -5.86
N GLY A 93 -9.79 -2.83 -4.92
CA GLY A 93 -11.21 -2.55 -5.09
C GLY A 93 -11.78 -1.89 -3.85
N GLY A 94 -12.94 -1.25 -3.97
CA GLY A 94 -13.58 -0.58 -2.85
C GLY A 94 -14.51 0.54 -3.26
N THR A 95 -14.94 1.31 -2.27
CA THR A 95 -15.92 2.39 -2.45
C THR A 95 -15.43 3.49 -3.38
N ARG A 96 -14.11 3.70 -3.49
CA ARG A 96 -13.47 4.70 -4.36
C ARG A 96 -13.07 4.18 -5.74
N GLN A 97 -13.54 2.99 -6.13
CA GLN A 97 -13.13 2.36 -7.39
C GLN A 97 -13.47 3.20 -8.63
N ARG A 98 -14.56 3.99 -8.60
CA ARG A 98 -14.93 4.86 -9.74
C ARG A 98 -13.86 5.91 -10.03
N GLU A 99 -13.37 6.59 -9.01
CA GLU A 99 -12.32 7.62 -9.11
C GLU A 99 -11.02 7.03 -9.68
N VAL A 100 -10.71 5.79 -9.33
CA VAL A 100 -9.53 5.08 -9.82
C VAL A 100 -9.68 4.66 -11.29
N SER A 101 -10.85 4.20 -11.70
CA SER A 101 -11.09 3.68 -13.05
C SER A 101 -11.14 4.77 -14.13
N GLU A 102 -11.41 6.03 -13.77
CA GLU A 102 -11.50 7.15 -14.73
C GLU A 102 -10.14 7.60 -15.27
N VAL A 103 -9.04 7.21 -14.59
CA VAL A 103 -7.67 7.66 -14.91
C VAL A 103 -6.82 6.55 -15.57
N VAL A 104 -7.33 5.32 -15.65
CA VAL A 104 -6.58 4.16 -16.17
C VAL A 104 -7.16 3.69 -17.50
N ALA A 105 -6.42 3.93 -18.59
CA ALA A 105 -6.59 3.30 -19.91
C ALA A 105 -5.41 2.39 -20.24
#